data_AF-A0A829W7A7-F1
#
_entry.id   AF-A0A829W7A7-F1
#
_cell.length_a   1.000
_cell.length_b   1.000
_cell.length_c   1.000
_cell.angle_alpha   90.00
_cell.angle_beta   90.00
_cell.angle_gamma   90.00
#
_symmetry.space_group_name_H-M   'P 1'
#
loop_
_entity.id
_entity.type
_entity.pdbx_description
1 polymer ?
#
loop_
_entity_poly.entity_id
_entity_poly.type
_entity_poly.pdbx_seq_one_letter_code
_entity_poly.pdbx_strand_id
1 'polypeptide(L)'
;MKEVPTKLLEYQDQVRMETEQKVRCAIEELKAEGYTVRIKDLVEYTGLSRSVFAKPHIRKLLENYEIGNPLRITNKKEGSTRMEKMEERIKRLVEENTELKKECELLRGRIFLLIQKEKK
;
A
#
# COMPACT_ATOMS: atom_id res chain seq x y z
N MET A 1 -29.38 18.91 19.56
CA MET A 1 -29.10 18.15 18.32
C MET A 1 -30.44 17.70 17.78
N LYS A 2 -30.71 17.81 16.47
CA LYS A 2 -31.97 17.31 15.91
C LYS A 2 -31.86 15.79 15.81
N GLU A 3 -32.72 15.06 16.50
CA GLU A 3 -32.77 13.61 16.41
C GLU A 3 -33.20 13.22 14.99
N VAL A 4 -32.39 12.39 14.34
CA VAL A 4 -32.72 11.86 13.03
C VAL A 4 -33.86 10.86 13.23
N PRO A 5 -34.98 10.96 12.49
CA PRO A 5 -36.08 10.02 12.61
C PRO A 5 -35.60 8.57 12.41
N THR A 6 -35.96 7.68 13.32
CA THR A 6 -35.56 6.26 13.29
C THR A 6 -35.86 5.57 11.96
N LYS A 7 -37.05 5.81 11.40
CA LYS A 7 -37.46 5.30 10.08
C LYS A 7 -36.51 5.71 8.95
N LEU A 8 -35.94 6.92 9.01
CA LEU A 8 -35.00 7.39 7.99
C LEU A 8 -33.65 6.68 8.11
N LEU A 9 -33.23 6.35 9.34
CA LEU A 9 -32.01 5.60 9.58
C LEU A 9 -32.14 4.16 9.07
N GLU A 10 -33.24 3.49 9.41
CA GLU A 10 -33.57 2.14 8.93
C GLU A 10 -33.58 2.06 7.40
N TYR A 11 -34.24 3.03 6.74
CA TYR A 11 -34.25 3.11 5.28
C TYR A 11 -32.85 3.28 4.69
N GLN A 12 -32.01 4.14 5.29
CA GLN A 12 -30.64 4.33 4.81
C GLN A 12 -29.79 3.07 4.97
N ASP A 13 -29.97 2.32 6.05
CA ASP A 13 -29.23 1.08 6.28
C ASP A 13 -29.71 -0.04 5.35
N GLN A 14 -31.01 -0.14 5.09
CA GLN A 14 -31.58 -1.04 4.08
C GLN A 14 -30.92 -0.79 2.70
N VAL A 15 -30.91 0.46 2.24
CA VAL A 15 -30.31 0.83 0.95
C VAL A 15 -28.80 0.56 0.92
N ARG A 16 -28.09 0.74 2.03
CA ARG A 16 -26.66 0.37 2.13
C ARG A 16 -26.47 -1.13 1.94
N MET A 17 -27.24 -1.96 2.64
CA MET A 17 -27.15 -3.41 2.53
C MET A 17 -27.48 -3.91 1.12
N GLU A 18 -28.51 -3.36 0.49
CA GLU A 18 -28.87 -3.69 -0.90
C GLU A 18 -27.74 -3.34 -1.88
N THR A 19 -27.13 -2.17 -1.70
CA THR A 19 -26.00 -1.74 -2.54
C THR A 19 -24.79 -2.66 -2.34
N GLU A 20 -24.47 -3.02 -1.10
CA GLU A 20 -23.38 -3.95 -0.78
C GLU A 20 -23.63 -5.33 -1.38
N GLN A 21 -24.85 -5.85 -1.26
CA GLN A 21 -25.21 -7.15 -1.78
C GLN A 21 -25.09 -7.18 -3.31
N LYS A 22 -25.58 -6.13 -3.99
CA LYS A 22 -25.46 -6.02 -5.46
C LYS A 22 -24.00 -6.02 -5.91
N VAL A 23 -23.13 -5.29 -5.21
CA VAL A 23 -21.69 -5.26 -5.52
C VAL A 23 -21.04 -6.62 -5.24
N ARG A 24 -21.43 -7.29 -4.15
CA ARG A 24 -20.93 -8.63 -3.80
C ARG A 24 -21.25 -9.66 -4.88
N CYS A 25 -22.51 -9.74 -5.30
CA CYS A 25 -22.95 -10.65 -6.36
C CYS A 25 -22.15 -10.41 -7.65
N ALA A 26 -22.00 -9.17 -8.08
CA ALA A 26 -21.24 -8.83 -9.28
C ALA A 26 -19.76 -9.25 -9.20
N ILE A 27 -19.13 -9.12 -8.03
CA ILE A 27 -17.74 -9.58 -7.83
C ILE A 27 -17.67 -11.10 -7.97
N GLU A 28 -18.59 -11.82 -7.34
CA GLU A 28 -18.60 -13.29 -7.32
C GLU A 28 -18.87 -13.87 -8.72
N GLU A 29 -19.82 -13.31 -9.46
CA GLU A 29 -20.16 -13.69 -10.83
C GLU A 29 -18.98 -13.44 -11.78
N LEU A 30 -18.39 -12.24 -11.75
CA LEU A 30 -17.22 -11.92 -12.60
C LEU A 30 -16.00 -12.78 -12.27
N LYS A 31 -15.78 -13.11 -10.98
CA LYS A 31 -14.71 -14.03 -10.58
C LYS A 31 -15.00 -15.47 -11.03
N ALA A 32 -16.25 -15.93 -10.96
CA ALA A 32 -16.66 -17.25 -11.42
C ALA A 32 -16.47 -17.43 -12.93
N GLU A 33 -16.68 -16.36 -13.70
CA GLU A 33 -16.38 -16.30 -15.13
C GLU A 33 -14.87 -16.22 -15.45
N GLY A 34 -14.01 -16.10 -14.44
CA GLY A 34 -12.55 -16.07 -14.58
C GLY A 34 -11.97 -14.69 -14.86
N TYR A 35 -12.75 -13.61 -14.75
CA TYR A 35 -12.25 -12.25 -14.97
C TYR A 35 -11.46 -11.71 -13.77
N THR A 36 -10.43 -10.92 -14.07
CA THR A 36 -9.79 -10.06 -13.07
C THR A 36 -10.66 -8.83 -12.85
N VAL A 37 -11.39 -8.82 -11.73
CA VAL A 37 -12.39 -7.78 -11.42
C VAL A 37 -11.73 -6.44 -11.12
N ARG A 38 -12.05 -5.39 -11.90
CA ARG A 38 -11.67 -4.01 -11.60
C ARG A 38 -12.92 -3.14 -11.38
N ILE A 39 -12.71 -1.95 -10.82
CA ILE A 39 -13.80 -0.98 -10.57
C ILE A 39 -14.53 -0.58 -11.86
N LYS A 40 -13.84 -0.53 -13.00
CA LYS A 40 -14.48 -0.23 -14.29
C LYS A 40 -15.51 -1.32 -14.64
N ASP A 41 -15.11 -2.58 -14.50
CA ASP A 41 -15.93 -3.74 -14.84
C ASP A 41 -17.14 -3.83 -13.89
N LEU A 42 -16.96 -3.53 -12.60
CA LEU A 42 -18.06 -3.45 -11.64
C LEU A 42 -19.05 -2.31 -11.93
N VAL A 43 -18.57 -1.16 -12.41
CA VAL A 43 -19.45 -0.04 -12.81
C VAL A 43 -20.31 -0.46 -14.00
N GLU A 44 -19.70 -1.09 -15.01
CA GLU A 44 -20.39 -1.57 -16.20
C GLU A 44 -21.40 -2.68 -15.87
N TYR A 45 -21.04 -3.62 -15.00
CA TYR A 45 -21.88 -4.76 -14.63
C TYR A 45 -23.05 -4.36 -13.71
N THR A 46 -22.78 -3.58 -12.66
CA THR A 46 -23.81 -3.22 -11.66
C THR A 46 -24.68 -2.04 -12.07
N GLY A 47 -24.24 -1.25 -13.05
CA GLY A 47 -24.85 0.03 -13.42
C GLY A 47 -24.75 1.12 -12.33
N LEU A 48 -23.98 0.89 -11.26
CA LEU A 48 -23.80 1.86 -10.19
C LEU A 48 -22.80 2.94 -10.60
N SER A 49 -23.05 4.18 -10.18
CA SER A 49 -22.11 5.28 -10.40
C SER A 49 -20.75 5.00 -9.77
N ARG A 50 -19.68 5.46 -10.43
CA ARG A 50 -18.31 5.34 -9.92
C ARG A 50 -18.12 5.96 -8.53
N SER A 51 -18.92 6.98 -8.17
CA SER A 51 -18.89 7.58 -6.83
C SER A 51 -19.39 6.65 -5.72
N VAL A 52 -20.23 5.67 -6.04
CA VAL A 52 -20.73 4.66 -5.08
C VAL A 52 -19.58 3.80 -4.56
N PHE A 53 -18.64 3.43 -5.43
CA PHE A 53 -17.44 2.66 -5.07
C PHE A 53 -16.42 3.47 -4.25
N ALA A 54 -16.58 4.79 -4.17
CA ALA A 54 -15.79 5.62 -3.26
C ALA A 54 -16.39 5.72 -1.84
N LYS A 55 -17.60 5.21 -1.61
CA LYS A 55 -18.22 5.24 -0.28
C LYS A 55 -17.49 4.32 0.70
N PRO A 56 -17.39 4.68 2.00
CA PRO A 56 -16.59 3.92 2.97
C PRO A 56 -17.00 2.45 3.11
N HIS A 57 -18.30 2.15 3.08
CA HIS A 57 -18.81 0.80 3.28
C HIS A 57 -18.54 -0.10 2.07
N ILE A 58 -18.74 0.40 0.84
CA ILE A 58 -18.36 -0.31 -0.40
C ILE A 58 -16.83 -0.46 -0.50
N ARG A 59 -16.05 0.54 -0.11
CA ARG A 59 -14.59 0.45 -0.13
C ARG A 59 -14.08 -0.67 0.79
N LYS A 60 -14.62 -0.78 2.01
CA LYS A 60 -14.29 -1.89 2.92
C LYS A 60 -14.64 -3.25 2.31
N LEU A 61 -15.79 -3.34 1.65
CA LEU A 61 -16.18 -4.56 0.93
C LEU A 61 -15.13 -4.92 -0.14
N LEU A 62 -14.74 -3.97 -0.99
CA LEU A 62 -13.77 -4.19 -2.06
C LEU A 62 -12.38 -4.59 -1.55
N GLU A 63 -11.93 -4.01 -0.44
CA GLU A 63 -10.67 -4.36 0.23
C GLU A 63 -10.65 -5.84 0.64
N ASN A 64 -11.77 -6.39 1.12
CA ASN A 64 -11.87 -7.81 1.48
C ASN A 64 -11.71 -8.76 0.28
N TYR A 65 -12.03 -8.29 -0.93
CA TYR A 65 -11.88 -9.06 -2.17
C TYR A 65 -10.57 -8.75 -2.91
N GLU A 66 -9.69 -7.92 -2.32
CA GLU A 66 -8.43 -7.43 -2.88
C GLU A 66 -8.61 -6.61 -4.18
N ILE A 67 -9.80 -6.00 -4.36
CA ILE A 67 -10.15 -5.22 -5.54
C ILE A 67 -9.91 -3.74 -5.25
N GLY A 68 -8.96 -3.11 -5.95
CA GLY A 68 -8.70 -1.68 -5.79
C GLY A 68 -7.24 -1.32 -5.92
N ASN A 69 -6.88 -0.10 -5.50
CA ASN A 69 -5.52 0.40 -5.63
C ASN A 69 -4.60 -0.35 -4.63
N PRO A 70 -3.59 -1.13 -5.10
CA PRO A 70 -2.73 -1.93 -4.24
C PRO A 70 -2.01 -1.10 -3.16
N LEU A 71 -1.71 0.18 -3.43
CA LEU A 71 -1.10 1.13 -2.49
C LEU A 71 -1.88 1.36 -1.18
N ARG A 72 -3.17 0.99 -1.11
CA ARG A 72 -3.98 1.11 0.11
C ARG A 72 -4.27 -0.23 0.78
N ILE A 73 -4.30 -1.32 0.03
CA ILE A 73 -4.57 -2.68 0.51
C ILE A 73 -3.34 -3.22 1.27
N THR A 74 -2.13 -2.84 0.86
CA THR A 74 -0.86 -3.33 1.45
C THR A 74 -0.44 -2.66 2.76
N ASN A 75 -1.14 -1.63 3.24
CA ASN A 75 -0.69 -0.79 4.37
C ASN A 75 -0.88 -1.40 5.76
N LYS A 76 -1.23 -2.69 5.89
CA LYS A 76 -1.38 -3.30 7.23
C LYS A 76 -0.50 -4.50 7.55
N LYS A 77 0.15 -5.16 6.58
CA LYS A 77 1.02 -6.32 6.90
C LYS A 77 2.32 -6.42 6.09
N GLU A 78 2.33 -6.09 4.80
CA GLU A 78 3.53 -6.26 3.96
C GLU A 78 4.52 -5.09 4.02
N GLY A 79 4.03 -3.88 4.38
CA GLY A 79 4.87 -2.71 4.56
C GLY A 79 5.93 -2.88 5.66
N SER A 80 5.59 -3.55 6.77
CA SER A 80 6.49 -3.74 7.92
C SER A 80 7.72 -4.54 7.54
N THR A 81 7.53 -5.70 6.91
CA THR A 81 8.65 -6.62 6.58
C THR A 81 9.57 -6.07 5.50
N ARG A 82 9.04 -5.29 4.54
CA ARG A 82 9.86 -4.65 3.49
C ARG A 82 10.62 -3.44 4.02
N MET A 83 10.02 -2.70 4.95
CA MET A 83 10.64 -1.54 5.60
C MET A 83 11.75 -1.98 6.55
N GLU A 84 11.52 -3.03 7.35
CA GLU A 84 12.53 -3.65 8.22
C GLU A 84 13.75 -4.13 7.40
N LYS A 85 13.53 -4.85 6.30
CA LYS A 85 14.64 -5.27 5.40
C LYS A 85 15.39 -4.10 4.78
N MET A 86 14.70 -3.00 4.49
CA MET A 86 15.32 -1.79 3.95
C MET A 86 16.16 -1.07 5.02
N GLU A 87 15.63 -0.95 6.24
CA GLU A 87 16.33 -0.36 7.39
C GLU A 87 17.60 -1.14 7.74
N GLU A 88 17.52 -2.47 7.73
CA GLU A 88 18.67 -3.34 7.96
C GLU A 88 19.74 -3.18 6.87
N ARG A 89 19.32 -3.01 5.61
CA ARG A 89 20.23 -2.75 4.49
C ARG A 89 20.89 -1.37 4.61
N ILE A 90 20.14 -0.35 5.02
CA ILE A 90 20.68 0.99 5.28
C ILE A 90 21.75 0.92 6.38
N LYS A 91 21.47 0.21 7.47
CA LYS A 91 22.42 0.06 8.58
C LYS A 91 23.74 -0.57 8.12
N ARG A 92 23.68 -1.68 7.38
CA ARG A 92 24.87 -2.34 6.82
C ARG A 92 25.66 -1.41 5.89
N LEU A 93 24.97 -0.69 5.00
CA LEU A 93 25.62 0.24 4.07
C LEU A 93 26.27 1.42 4.77
N VAL A 94 25.71 1.88 5.90
CA VAL A 94 26.31 2.93 6.72
C VAL A 94 27.58 2.42 7.40
N GLU A 95 27.51 1.25 8.04
CA GLU A 95 28.69 0.63 8.68
C GLU A 95 29.83 0.43 7.68
N GLU A 96 29.55 -0.18 6.52
CA GLU A 96 30.53 -0.36 5.44
C GLU A 96 31.12 0.96 4.95
N ASN A 97 30.28 2.00 4.76
CA ASN A 97 30.78 3.32 4.40
C ASN A 97 31.71 3.91 5.46
N THR A 98 31.42 3.71 6.74
CA THR A 98 32.29 4.20 7.81
C THR A 98 33.64 3.49 7.83
N GLU A 99 33.67 2.18 7.57
CA GLU A 99 34.91 1.41 7.48
C GLU A 99 35.75 1.83 6.27
N LEU A 100 35.13 1.92 5.09
CA LEU A 100 35.80 2.36 3.86
C LEU A 100 36.39 3.77 4.01
N LYS A 101 35.70 4.68 4.71
CA LYS A 101 36.23 6.02 5.00
C LYS A 101 37.48 5.97 5.88
N LYS A 102 37.48 5.14 6.93
CA LYS A 102 38.67 4.95 7.80
C LYS A 102 39.84 4.35 7.02
N GLU A 103 39.57 3.36 6.16
CA GLU A 103 40.60 2.75 5.31
C GLU A 103 41.20 3.79 4.35
N CYS A 104 40.35 4.60 3.71
CA CYS A 104 40.78 5.69 2.84
C CYS A 104 41.68 6.70 3.58
N GLU A 105 41.35 7.06 4.82
CA GLU A 105 42.20 7.95 5.64
C GLU A 105 43.56 7.33 5.97
N LEU A 106 43.59 6.05 6.33
CA LEU A 106 44.84 5.32 6.57
C LEU A 106 45.72 5.25 5.32
N LEU A 107 45.13 4.93 4.17
CA LEU A 107 45.84 4.87 2.89
C LEU A 107 46.39 6.24 2.50
N ARG A 108 45.60 7.32 2.67
CA ARG A 108 46.09 8.70 2.46
C ARG A 108 47.30 9.02 3.35
N GLY A 109 47.27 8.63 4.62
CA GLY A 109 48.40 8.79 5.53
C GLY A 109 49.65 8.01 5.09
N ARG A 110 49.49 6.76 4.66
CA ARG A 110 50.60 5.94 4.13
C ARG A 110 51.20 6.53 2.87
N ILE A 111 50.37 6.97 1.93
CA ILE A 111 50.82 7.64 0.70
C ILE A 111 51.61 8.90 1.04
N PHE A 112 51.12 9.71 1.97
CA PHE A 112 51.82 10.92 2.40
C PHE A 112 53.23 10.59 2.92
N LEU A 113 53.38 9.56 3.77
CA LEU A 113 54.68 9.15 4.29
C LEU A 113 55.63 8.62 3.20
N LEU A 114 55.12 7.90 2.21
CA LEU A 114 55.91 7.43 1.06
C LEU A 114 56.43 8.61 0.22
N ILE A 115 55.56 9.57 -0.09
CA ILE A 115 55.93 10.79 -0.83
C ILE A 115 57.01 11.58 -0.08
N GLN A 116 56.93 11.67 1.25
CA GLN A 116 57.96 12.35 2.05
C GLN A 116 59.31 11.62 2.04
N LYS A 117 59.30 10.29 1.93
CA LYS A 117 60.53 9.48 1.82
C LYS A 117 61.19 9.60 0.46
N GLU A 118 60.44 9.71 -0.63
CA GLU A 118 61.00 9.90 -1.98
C GLU A 118 61.58 11.31 -2.20
N LYS A 119 61.18 12.29 -1.40
CA LYS A 119 61.68 13.67 -1.47
C LYS A 119 62.96 13.93 -0.68
N LYS A 120 63.47 12.93 0.04
CA LYS A 120 64.75 12.97 0.76
C LYS A 120 65.82 12.22 -0.01
#